data_AF-A0A4Q5R4P1-F1
#
_entry.id   AF-A0A4Q5R4P1-F1
#
_cell.length_a   1.000
_cell.length_b   1.000
_cell.length_c   1.000
_cell.angle_alpha   90.00
_cell.angle_beta   90.00
_cell.angle_gamma   90.00
#
_symmetry.space_group_name_H-M   'P 1'
#
loop_
_entity.id
_entity.type
_entity.pdbx_description
1 polymer ?
#
loop_
_entity_poly.entity_id
_entity_poly.type
_entity_poly.pdbx_seq_one_letter_code
_entity_poly.pdbx_strand_id
1 'polypeptide(L)'
;MIRIHLTFLLHLITVILISSFVQAQGQLPPRVPIWDGNTVELTLRKIKTDVYAILPSTAEEGTGKGIPQATTGGFIVGVKGVLVIECMLNKRLFDQQMKLIRSVTDKPILYAVNTSDHGDHCFTNYLLPASTVLIQNEFARDNLAKNFDGIKQFMVSLFGKDRGIEDAKYRPADITIPKNNKLTIDLGNGNTVDLINAGTAQSPADLFVWMPGSKVFWAGNPFIAESPTIPWLFDGFFLEPAE
;
A
#
# COMPACT_ATOMS: atom_id res chain seq x y z
N MET A 1 77.85 -35.81 12.05
CA MET A 1 77.68 -35.66 10.58
C MET A 1 76.61 -36.67 10.18
N ILE A 2 75.39 -36.38 9.72
CA ILE A 2 74.78 -35.26 8.98
C ILE A 2 73.27 -35.28 9.35
N ARG A 3 72.64 -34.09 9.43
CA ARG A 3 71.19 -33.87 9.59
C ARG A 3 70.41 -34.34 8.36
N ILE A 4 69.21 -34.91 8.52
CA ILE A 4 68.04 -34.62 7.66
C ILE A 4 66.76 -34.67 8.52
N HIS A 5 66.02 -33.55 8.53
CA HIS A 5 64.66 -33.39 9.07
C HIS A 5 63.63 -34.02 8.13
N LEU A 6 62.57 -34.63 8.67
CA LEU A 6 61.27 -34.62 7.99
C LEU A 6 60.11 -34.68 8.99
N THR A 7 59.61 -33.49 9.29
CA THR A 7 58.28 -33.20 9.84
C THR A 7 57.20 -33.68 8.88
N PHE A 8 56.18 -34.41 9.36
CA PHE A 8 54.90 -34.49 8.67
C PHE A 8 53.78 -34.00 9.59
N LEU A 9 53.13 -32.96 9.08
CA LEU A 9 52.15 -32.08 9.69
C LEU A 9 50.75 -32.70 9.56
N LEU A 10 50.09 -32.94 10.70
CA LEU A 10 48.65 -33.24 10.75
C LEU A 10 47.88 -32.05 10.14
N HIS A 11 47.27 -32.23 8.97
CA HIS A 11 46.33 -31.24 8.43
C HIS A 11 44.92 -31.60 8.92
N LEU A 12 44.49 -30.90 9.97
CA LEU A 12 43.09 -30.83 10.36
C LEU A 12 42.41 -29.83 9.40
N ILE A 13 41.67 -30.33 8.41
CA ILE A 13 40.83 -29.48 7.56
C ILE A 13 39.54 -29.19 8.33
N THR A 14 39.48 -28.03 8.98
CA THR A 14 38.22 -27.49 9.51
C THR A 14 37.45 -26.85 8.36
N VAL A 15 36.45 -27.55 7.83
CA VAL A 15 35.50 -26.97 6.88
C VAL A 15 34.54 -26.06 7.64
N ILE A 16 34.77 -24.74 7.57
CA ILE A 16 33.79 -23.75 8.02
C ILE A 16 32.75 -23.61 6.92
N LEU A 17 31.59 -24.23 7.11
CA LEU A 17 30.40 -23.99 6.30
C LEU A 17 29.83 -22.62 6.65
N ILE A 18 30.17 -21.60 5.85
CA ILE A 18 29.48 -20.32 5.86
C ILE A 18 28.16 -20.54 5.13
N SER A 19 27.07 -20.73 5.87
CA SER A 19 25.72 -20.68 5.34
C SER A 19 25.37 -19.21 5.04
N SER A 20 25.71 -18.76 3.83
CA SER A 20 25.13 -17.53 3.28
C SER A 20 23.65 -17.79 3.03
N PHE A 21 22.80 -17.34 3.95
CA PHE A 21 21.38 -17.12 3.69
C PHE A 21 21.27 -16.03 2.62
N VAL A 22 21.30 -16.43 1.36
CA VAL A 22 20.85 -15.56 0.27
C VAL A 22 19.34 -15.51 0.41
N GLN A 23 18.81 -14.46 1.06
CA GLN A 23 17.41 -14.10 0.84
C GLN A 23 17.27 -13.86 -0.66
N ALA A 24 16.44 -14.66 -1.32
CA ALA A 24 16.09 -14.45 -2.71
C ALA A 24 15.40 -13.09 -2.81
N GLN A 25 16.16 -12.03 -3.08
CA GLN A 25 15.59 -10.77 -3.51
C GLN A 25 14.95 -11.05 -4.86
N GLY A 26 13.61 -10.97 -4.90
CA GLY A 26 12.87 -11.06 -6.15
C GLY A 26 13.46 -10.10 -7.17
N GLN A 27 13.48 -10.51 -8.43
CA GLN A 27 14.01 -9.68 -9.51
C GLN A 27 13.28 -8.33 -9.54
N LEU A 28 14.03 -7.22 -9.50
CA LEU A 28 13.44 -5.89 -9.65
C LEU A 28 12.68 -5.79 -10.98
N PRO A 29 11.62 -4.97 -11.05
CA PRO A 29 10.91 -4.75 -12.29
C PRO A 29 11.88 -4.21 -13.37
N PRO A 30 11.60 -4.48 -14.66
CA PRO A 30 12.49 -4.07 -15.76
C PRO A 30 12.67 -2.56 -15.87
N ARG A 31 11.82 -1.77 -15.19
CA ARG A 31 11.90 -0.32 -15.10
C ARG A 31 11.71 0.12 -13.65
N VAL A 32 12.67 0.90 -13.15
CA VAL A 32 12.62 1.62 -11.87
C VAL A 32 12.86 3.12 -12.17
N PRO A 33 12.04 4.03 -11.64
CA PRO A 33 10.85 3.75 -10.84
C PRO A 33 9.71 3.15 -11.69
N ILE A 34 8.85 2.32 -11.07
CA ILE A 34 7.65 1.79 -11.74
C ILE A 34 6.79 2.95 -12.27
N TRP A 35 6.64 3.99 -11.44
CA TRP A 35 6.14 5.33 -11.79
C TRP A 35 6.84 6.36 -10.90
N ASP A 36 7.04 7.59 -11.38
CA ASP A 36 7.81 8.60 -10.66
C ASP A 36 6.91 9.49 -9.79
N GLY A 37 6.98 9.31 -8.46
CA GLY A 37 6.19 10.07 -7.50
C GLY A 37 6.44 11.60 -7.53
N ASN A 38 7.52 12.05 -8.17
CA ASN A 38 7.81 13.47 -8.38
C ASN A 38 7.06 14.07 -9.57
N THR A 39 6.56 13.24 -10.50
CA THR A 39 5.89 13.71 -11.73
C THR A 39 4.40 13.40 -11.78
N VAL A 40 3.90 12.55 -10.87
CA VAL A 40 2.47 12.20 -10.82
C VAL A 40 1.63 13.42 -10.47
N GLU A 41 0.68 13.77 -11.32
CA GLU A 41 -0.33 14.79 -11.04
C GLU A 41 -1.67 14.12 -10.75
N LEU A 42 -2.21 14.37 -9.55
CA LEU A 42 -3.50 13.83 -9.14
C LEU A 42 -4.64 14.71 -9.67
N THR A 43 -5.72 14.06 -10.08
CA THR A 43 -6.94 14.68 -10.59
C THR A 43 -8.15 14.16 -9.82
N LEU A 44 -9.24 14.93 -9.85
CA LEU A 44 -10.48 14.62 -9.15
C LEU A 44 -11.54 14.14 -10.14
N ARG A 45 -12.18 13.02 -9.81
CA ARG A 45 -13.36 12.52 -10.54
C ARG A 45 -14.53 12.35 -9.60
N LYS A 46 -15.65 13.01 -9.90
CA LYS A 46 -16.91 12.75 -9.22
C LYS A 46 -17.50 11.44 -9.74
N ILE A 47 -17.69 10.47 -8.86
CA ILE A 47 -18.26 9.15 -9.18
C ILE A 47 -19.78 9.17 -9.00
N LYS A 48 -20.22 9.70 -7.86
CA LYS A 48 -21.64 9.91 -7.50
C LYS A 48 -21.77 11.17 -6.64
N THR A 49 -22.99 11.48 -6.21
CA THR A 49 -23.22 12.48 -5.16
C THR A 49 -22.38 12.13 -3.94
N ASP A 50 -21.58 13.08 -3.47
CA ASP A 50 -20.69 12.96 -2.31
C ASP A 50 -19.60 11.88 -2.38
N VAL A 51 -19.37 11.28 -3.55
CA VAL A 51 -18.39 10.21 -3.74
C VAL A 51 -17.41 10.57 -4.85
N TYR A 52 -16.12 10.62 -4.51
CA TYR A 52 -15.07 11.11 -5.40
C TYR A 52 -13.88 10.14 -5.44
N ALA A 53 -13.30 9.96 -6.62
CA ALA A 53 -12.02 9.29 -6.82
C ALA A 53 -10.92 10.33 -7.04
N ILE A 54 -9.73 10.05 -6.51
CA ILE A 54 -8.51 10.83 -6.76
C ILE A 54 -7.53 9.89 -7.46
N LEU A 55 -7.18 10.21 -8.69
CA LEU A 55 -6.40 9.33 -9.57
C LEU A 55 -5.37 10.12 -10.38
N PRO A 56 -4.27 9.48 -10.83
CA PRO A 56 -3.31 10.13 -11.71
C PRO A 56 -3.97 10.66 -12.99
N SER A 57 -3.56 11.83 -13.46
CA SER A 57 -4.05 12.44 -14.71
C SER A 57 -3.85 11.55 -15.93
N THR A 58 -2.87 10.65 -15.87
CA THR A 58 -2.51 9.71 -16.93
C THR A 58 -3.28 8.40 -16.88
N ALA A 59 -4.11 8.17 -15.86
CA ALA A 59 -4.73 6.87 -15.62
C ALA A 59 -5.60 6.42 -16.80
N GLU A 60 -6.51 7.26 -17.29
CA GLU A 60 -7.43 6.89 -18.39
C GLU A 60 -6.71 6.52 -19.69
N GLU A 61 -5.61 7.19 -20.00
CA GLU A 61 -4.87 6.94 -21.23
C GLU A 61 -3.85 5.81 -21.09
N GLY A 62 -3.43 5.51 -19.85
CA GLY A 62 -2.31 4.64 -19.54
C GLY A 62 -2.71 3.21 -19.17
N THR A 63 -3.79 3.02 -18.41
CA THR A 63 -4.19 1.69 -17.90
C THR A 63 -4.48 0.71 -19.04
N GLY A 64 -5.32 1.10 -20.01
CA GLY A 64 -5.64 0.27 -21.17
C GLY A 64 -4.46 -0.01 -22.12
N LYS A 65 -3.32 0.66 -21.93
CA LYS A 65 -2.06 0.41 -22.67
C LYS A 65 -1.05 -0.42 -21.87
N GLY A 66 -1.43 -0.88 -20.67
CA GLY A 66 -0.53 -1.61 -19.77
C GLY A 66 0.57 -0.75 -19.16
N ILE A 67 0.37 0.57 -19.10
CA ILE A 67 1.33 1.50 -18.47
C ILE A 67 1.02 1.58 -16.98
N PRO A 68 1.94 1.18 -16.08
CA PRO A 68 1.74 1.28 -14.64
C PRO A 68 1.38 2.70 -14.20
N GLN A 69 0.39 2.82 -13.32
CA GLN A 69 -0.09 4.10 -12.80
C GLN A 69 0.16 4.19 -11.29
N ALA A 70 0.22 5.42 -10.80
CA ALA A 70 0.21 5.67 -9.36
C ALA A 70 -1.14 5.32 -8.73
N THR A 71 -1.15 5.25 -7.40
CA THR A 71 -2.29 4.87 -6.57
C THR A 71 -3.54 5.70 -6.89
N THR A 72 -4.68 5.02 -7.02
CA THR A 72 -6.00 5.67 -7.00
C THR A 72 -6.55 5.60 -5.58
N GLY A 73 -6.83 6.77 -5.01
CA GLY A 73 -7.56 6.91 -3.76
C GLY A 73 -8.96 7.46 -3.99
N GLY A 74 -9.53 8.00 -2.93
CA GLY A 74 -10.84 8.65 -3.00
C GLY A 74 -11.23 9.30 -1.70
N PHE A 75 -12.43 9.88 -1.69
CA PHE A 75 -13.05 10.34 -0.47
C PHE A 75 -14.56 10.40 -0.60
N ILE A 76 -15.21 10.29 0.56
CA ILE A 76 -16.66 10.32 0.70
C ILE A 76 -17.02 11.45 1.65
N VAL A 77 -17.91 12.34 1.21
CA VAL A 77 -18.36 13.48 1.99
C VAL A 77 -19.61 13.10 2.78
N GLY A 78 -19.47 13.03 4.09
CA GLY A 78 -20.58 12.86 5.02
C GLY A 78 -21.21 14.18 5.47
N VAL A 79 -22.21 14.05 6.33
CA VAL A 79 -22.89 15.17 7.00
C VAL A 79 -21.92 15.91 7.92
N LYS A 80 -21.14 15.17 8.72
CA LYS A 80 -20.24 15.74 9.74
C LYS A 80 -18.77 15.86 9.31
N GLY A 81 -18.37 15.16 8.26
CA GLY A 81 -16.96 15.00 7.93
C GLY A 81 -16.69 14.15 6.71
N VAL A 82 -15.41 13.93 6.44
CA VAL A 82 -14.93 13.18 5.27
C VAL A 82 -14.31 11.86 5.73
N LEU A 83 -14.57 10.80 4.96
CA LEU A 83 -13.77 9.56 4.96
C LEU A 83 -12.85 9.59 3.76
N VAL A 84 -11.54 9.50 3.98
CA VAL A 84 -10.50 9.45 2.94
C VAL A 84 -10.07 8.00 2.71
N ILE A 85 -9.90 7.62 1.45
CA ILE A 85 -9.45 6.30 1.01
C ILE A 85 -8.07 6.47 0.39
N GLU A 86 -7.08 5.76 0.96
CA GLU A 86 -5.64 5.92 0.77
C GLU A 86 -5.09 7.28 1.21
N CYS A 87 -3.82 7.31 1.63
CA CYS A 87 -3.13 8.56 1.98
C CYS A 87 -1.99 8.91 1.00
N MET A 88 -1.69 8.07 0.02
CA MET A 88 -0.62 8.24 -0.97
C MET A 88 0.79 7.94 -0.44
N LEU A 89 1.73 7.82 -1.38
CA LEU A 89 3.13 7.43 -1.13
C LEU A 89 3.96 8.45 -0.36
N ASN A 90 3.82 9.73 -0.69
CA ASN A 90 4.72 10.77 -0.23
C ASN A 90 3.98 12.09 0.05
N LYS A 91 4.66 13.01 0.74
CA LYS A 91 4.08 14.30 1.13
C LYS A 91 3.54 15.10 -0.06
N ARG A 92 4.23 15.09 -1.21
CA ARG A 92 3.80 15.81 -2.41
C ARG A 92 2.42 15.32 -2.88
N LEU A 93 2.22 14.01 -2.97
CA LEU A 93 0.94 13.42 -3.38
C LEU A 93 -0.15 13.61 -2.32
N PHE A 94 0.20 13.50 -1.03
CA PHE A 94 -0.72 13.81 0.06
C PHE A 94 -1.20 15.27 0.00
N ASP A 95 -0.29 16.23 -0.21
CA ASP A 95 -0.65 17.65 -0.33
C ASP A 95 -1.59 17.90 -1.53
N GLN A 96 -1.35 17.23 -2.67
CA GLN A 96 -2.27 17.26 -3.82
C GLN A 96 -3.64 16.67 -3.47
N GLN A 97 -3.67 15.50 -2.81
CA GLN A 97 -4.90 14.85 -2.36
C GLN A 97 -5.72 15.78 -1.45
N MET A 98 -5.07 16.40 -0.45
CA MET A 98 -5.72 17.33 0.46
C MET A 98 -6.26 18.56 -0.27
N LYS A 99 -5.53 19.11 -1.25
CA LYS A 99 -6.00 20.22 -2.08
C LYS A 99 -7.25 19.85 -2.87
N LEU A 100 -7.29 18.64 -3.45
CA LEU A 100 -8.47 18.16 -4.18
C LEU A 100 -9.67 17.95 -3.26
N ILE A 101 -9.49 17.37 -2.07
CA ILE A 101 -10.55 17.27 -1.05
C ILE A 101 -11.09 18.66 -0.68
N ARG A 102 -10.20 19.63 -0.45
CA ARG A 102 -10.58 21.01 -0.07
C ARG A 102 -11.27 21.79 -1.18
N SER A 103 -11.03 21.45 -2.45
CA SER A 103 -11.81 22.01 -3.56
C SER A 103 -13.29 21.60 -3.56
N VAL A 104 -13.64 20.54 -2.83
CA VAL A 104 -15.02 20.03 -2.71
C VAL A 104 -15.65 20.38 -1.37
N THR A 105 -14.88 20.32 -0.27
CA THR A 105 -15.44 20.56 1.06
C THR A 105 -14.42 20.99 2.11
N ASP A 106 -14.85 21.88 3.00
CA ASP A 106 -14.10 22.31 4.19
C ASP A 106 -14.37 21.43 5.43
N LYS A 107 -15.19 20.39 5.30
CA LYS A 107 -15.49 19.49 6.41
C LYS A 107 -14.22 18.80 6.96
N PRO A 108 -14.17 18.49 8.26
CA PRO A 108 -13.01 17.81 8.86
C PRO A 108 -12.86 16.39 8.30
N ILE A 109 -11.62 15.92 8.22
CA ILE A 109 -11.33 14.52 7.88
C ILE A 109 -11.49 13.70 9.16
N LEU A 110 -12.59 12.95 9.24
CA LEU A 110 -12.93 12.16 10.42
C LEU A 110 -12.29 10.78 10.36
N TYR A 111 -12.27 10.18 9.16
CA TYR A 111 -11.78 8.83 8.94
C TYR A 111 -10.78 8.82 7.78
N ALA A 112 -9.78 7.97 7.91
CA ALA A 112 -8.94 7.54 6.81
C ALA A 112 -8.87 6.02 6.81
N VAL A 113 -8.91 5.41 5.63
CA VAL A 113 -8.75 3.97 5.46
C VAL A 113 -7.63 3.69 4.47
N ASN A 114 -6.77 2.73 4.78
CA ASN A 114 -5.84 2.17 3.80
C ASN A 114 -6.31 0.79 3.39
N THR A 115 -6.30 0.51 2.09
CA THR A 115 -6.71 -0.82 1.60
C THR A 115 -5.62 -1.87 1.74
N SER A 116 -4.36 -1.49 2.00
CA SER A 116 -3.27 -2.41 2.32
C SER A 116 -2.15 -1.73 3.13
N ASP A 117 -1.10 -2.48 3.47
CA ASP A 117 0.15 -1.98 4.05
C ASP A 117 1.23 -1.61 3.00
N HIS A 118 0.88 -1.62 1.71
CA HIS A 118 1.78 -1.12 0.67
C HIS A 118 1.99 0.39 0.85
N GLY A 119 3.24 0.83 0.72
CA GLY A 119 3.60 2.18 1.13
C GLY A 119 2.90 3.28 0.34
N ASP A 120 2.57 3.03 -0.93
CA ASP A 120 1.85 3.98 -1.77
C ASP A 120 0.39 4.21 -1.32
N HIS A 121 -0.13 3.35 -0.45
CA HIS A 121 -1.47 3.47 0.15
C HIS A 121 -1.44 4.16 1.52
N CYS A 122 -0.33 4.07 2.27
CA CYS A 122 -0.32 4.37 3.72
C CYS A 122 0.86 5.20 4.26
N PHE A 123 1.91 5.48 3.49
CA PHE A 123 3.15 6.08 4.05
C PHE A 123 3.02 7.50 4.57
N THR A 124 1.97 8.21 4.19
CA THR A 124 1.68 9.58 4.61
C THR A 124 0.61 9.65 5.69
N ASN A 125 0.20 8.52 6.27
CA ASN A 125 -0.74 8.48 7.39
C ASN A 125 -0.32 9.44 8.52
N TYR A 126 0.98 9.62 8.76
CA TYR A 126 1.53 10.55 9.76
C TYR A 126 1.23 12.03 9.51
N LEU A 127 0.80 12.40 8.29
CA LEU A 127 0.43 13.77 7.92
C LEU A 127 -1.05 14.08 8.16
N LEU A 128 -1.89 13.06 8.39
CA LEU A 128 -3.29 13.26 8.76
C LEU A 128 -3.41 14.02 10.10
N PRO A 129 -4.47 14.81 10.30
CA PRO A 129 -4.77 15.38 11.62
C PRO A 129 -4.78 14.32 12.71
N ALA A 130 -4.35 14.70 13.92
CA ALA A 130 -4.38 13.79 15.08
C ALA A 130 -5.80 13.32 15.44
N SER A 131 -6.82 14.11 15.09
CA SER A 131 -8.24 13.78 15.31
C SER A 131 -8.82 12.82 14.27
N THR A 132 -8.12 12.53 13.18
CA THR A 132 -8.58 11.58 12.17
C THR A 132 -8.41 10.16 12.69
N VAL A 133 -9.46 9.35 12.68
CA VAL A 133 -9.42 7.93 13.01
C VAL A 133 -8.92 7.15 11.80
N LEU A 134 -7.76 6.51 11.93
CA LEU A 134 -7.13 5.70 10.90
C LEU A 134 -7.55 4.24 11.04
N ILE A 135 -7.97 3.63 9.93
CA ILE A 135 -8.55 2.28 9.90
C ILE A 135 -7.78 1.40 8.91
N GLN A 136 -7.41 0.20 9.34
CA GLN A 136 -6.68 -0.76 8.52
C GLN A 136 -7.17 -2.21 8.75
N ASN A 137 -6.74 -3.12 7.88
CA ASN A 137 -6.73 -4.56 8.16
C ASN A 137 -5.81 -4.86 9.37
N GLU A 138 -6.13 -5.89 10.17
CA GLU A 138 -5.34 -6.26 11.37
C GLU A 138 -3.89 -6.65 11.07
N PHE A 139 -3.66 -7.45 10.01
CA PHE A 139 -2.34 -7.86 9.56
C PHE A 139 -1.55 -6.65 9.06
N ALA A 140 -2.20 -5.73 8.33
CA ALA A 140 -1.57 -4.51 7.83
C ALA A 140 -0.93 -3.70 8.98
N ARG A 141 -1.70 -3.44 10.04
CA ARG A 141 -1.19 -2.70 11.21
C ARG A 141 -0.02 -3.45 11.86
N ASP A 142 -0.17 -4.76 12.06
CA ASP A 142 0.82 -5.58 12.75
C ASP A 142 2.13 -5.73 11.95
N ASN A 143 2.04 -5.84 10.62
CA ASN A 143 3.19 -5.91 9.73
C ASN A 143 3.92 -4.57 9.66
N LEU A 144 3.19 -3.45 9.52
CA LEU A 144 3.78 -2.11 9.58
C LEU A 144 4.47 -1.88 10.93
N ALA A 145 3.85 -2.25 12.05
CA ALA A 145 4.47 -2.10 13.37
C ALA A 145 5.80 -2.85 13.51
N LYS A 146 5.94 -4.01 12.86
CA LYS A 146 7.14 -4.87 12.95
C LYS A 146 8.19 -4.55 11.89
N ASN A 147 7.77 -4.14 10.70
CA ASN A 147 8.63 -4.12 9.50
C ASN A 147 8.51 -2.82 8.68
N PHE A 148 8.07 -1.71 9.28
CA PHE A 148 7.93 -0.44 8.56
C PHE A 148 9.19 -0.03 7.78
N ASP A 149 10.37 -0.11 8.40
CA ASP A 149 11.62 0.28 7.75
C ASP A 149 12.01 -0.65 6.60
N GLY A 150 11.73 -1.96 6.71
CA GLY A 150 11.95 -2.92 5.63
C GLY A 150 11.02 -2.65 4.45
N ILE A 151 9.73 -2.40 4.71
CA ILE A 151 8.75 -2.01 3.68
C ILE A 151 9.19 -0.69 3.03
N LYS A 152 9.64 0.30 3.80
CA LYS A 152 10.15 1.58 3.28
C LYS A 152 11.36 1.38 2.36
N GLN A 153 12.33 0.58 2.78
CA GLN A 153 13.51 0.24 1.95
C GLN A 153 13.10 -0.48 0.66
N PHE A 154 12.16 -1.41 0.74
CA PHE A 154 11.61 -2.09 -0.43
C PHE A 154 10.92 -1.12 -1.39
N MET A 155 10.09 -0.21 -0.88
CA MET A 155 9.45 0.83 -1.69
C MET A 155 10.47 1.75 -2.38
N VAL A 156 11.54 2.17 -1.69
CA VAL A 156 12.64 2.93 -2.31
C VAL A 156 13.30 2.13 -3.46
N SER A 157 13.42 0.81 -3.33
CA SER A 157 13.96 -0.04 -4.40
C SER A 157 13.08 -0.09 -5.66
N LEU A 158 11.76 0.03 -5.50
CA LEU A 158 10.78 -0.03 -6.59
C LEU A 158 10.49 1.34 -7.23
N PHE A 159 10.56 2.41 -6.43
CA PHE A 159 10.16 3.76 -6.82
C PHE A 159 11.32 4.77 -6.83
N GLY A 160 12.54 4.30 -6.57
CA GLY A 160 13.74 5.11 -6.57
C GLY A 160 13.90 6.00 -5.33
N LYS A 161 15.14 6.46 -5.12
CA LYS A 161 15.47 7.45 -4.08
C LYS A 161 14.94 8.83 -4.43
N ASP A 162 14.86 9.71 -3.44
CA ASP A 162 14.50 11.12 -3.58
C ASP A 162 13.06 11.33 -4.11
N ARG A 163 12.17 10.39 -3.77
CA ARG A 163 10.72 10.47 -4.03
C ARG A 163 9.92 10.76 -2.76
N GLY A 164 10.60 11.14 -1.67
CA GLY A 164 9.99 11.47 -0.38
C GLY A 164 9.52 10.25 0.42
N ILE A 165 9.94 9.05 0.02
CA ILE A 165 9.62 7.78 0.71
C ILE A 165 10.45 7.68 2.00
N GLU A 166 11.67 8.19 1.95
CA GLU A 166 12.64 8.23 3.04
C GLU A 166 12.13 9.00 4.26
N ASP A 167 11.27 10.00 4.03
CA ASP A 167 10.66 10.85 5.05
C ASP A 167 9.44 10.22 5.73
N ALA A 168 8.96 9.06 5.23
CA ALA A 168 7.79 8.40 5.76
C ALA A 168 7.99 8.01 7.23
N LYS A 169 6.97 8.26 8.05
CA LYS A 169 6.93 7.91 9.46
C LYS A 169 5.76 7.00 9.73
N TYR A 170 5.99 5.95 10.52
CA TYR A 170 4.91 5.07 10.94
C TYR A 170 3.91 5.81 11.82
N ARG A 171 2.63 5.78 11.44
CA ARG A 171 1.50 6.11 12.29
C ARG A 171 0.62 4.86 12.39
N PRO A 172 0.39 4.31 13.60
CA PRO A 172 -0.46 3.13 13.76
C PRO A 172 -1.92 3.46 13.44
N ALA A 173 -2.65 2.48 12.90
CA ALA A 173 -4.09 2.56 12.80
C ALA A 173 -4.75 2.55 14.18
N ASP A 174 -5.76 3.41 14.35
CA ASP A 174 -6.57 3.51 15.56
C ASP A 174 -7.56 2.34 15.67
N ILE A 175 -8.07 1.86 14.52
CA ILE A 175 -8.97 0.71 14.44
C ILE A 175 -8.42 -0.32 13.44
N THR A 176 -8.49 -1.58 13.82
CA THR A 176 -8.21 -2.71 12.92
C THR A 176 -9.42 -3.59 12.70
N ILE A 177 -9.57 -4.12 11.49
CA ILE A 177 -10.64 -5.02 11.12
C ILE A 177 -10.08 -6.44 11.04
N PRO A 178 -10.56 -7.38 11.88
CA PRO A 178 -10.10 -8.76 11.85
C PRO A 178 -10.47 -9.48 10.56
N LYS A 179 -9.73 -10.53 10.22
CA LYS A 179 -10.03 -11.39 9.08
C LYS A 179 -11.47 -11.91 9.13
N ASN A 180 -12.14 -11.95 7.98
CA ASN A 180 -13.54 -12.34 7.80
C ASN A 180 -14.54 -11.47 8.58
N ASN A 181 -14.19 -10.20 8.80
CA ASN A 181 -15.02 -9.26 9.52
C ASN A 181 -15.19 -7.95 8.72
N LYS A 182 -16.12 -7.11 9.16
CA LYS A 182 -16.34 -5.79 8.58
C LYS A 182 -16.67 -4.75 9.64
N LEU A 183 -16.36 -3.50 9.33
CA LEU A 183 -16.82 -2.32 10.05
C LEU A 183 -17.67 -1.46 9.13
N THR A 184 -18.88 -1.10 9.55
CA THR A 184 -19.73 -0.16 8.82
C THR A 184 -19.62 1.23 9.43
N ILE A 185 -19.31 2.23 8.61
CA ILE A 185 -19.29 3.64 8.98
C ILE A 185 -20.51 4.32 8.39
N ASP A 186 -21.31 4.97 9.24
CA ASP A 186 -22.41 5.83 8.80
C ASP A 186 -21.93 7.29 8.71
N LEU A 187 -21.86 7.81 7.49
CA LEU A 187 -21.48 9.19 7.20
C LEU A 187 -22.70 10.13 7.15
N GLY A 188 -23.91 9.62 7.39
CA GLY A 188 -25.18 10.34 7.34
C GLY A 188 -25.79 10.38 5.93
N ASN A 189 -27.04 10.80 5.83
CA ASN A 189 -27.81 10.87 4.57
C ASN A 189 -27.90 9.53 3.79
N GLY A 190 -27.84 8.40 4.50
CA GLY A 190 -27.83 7.08 3.87
C GLY A 190 -26.49 6.69 3.23
N ASN A 191 -25.43 7.50 3.42
CA ASN A 191 -24.07 7.15 3.00
C ASN A 191 -23.42 6.24 4.06
N THR A 192 -23.66 4.94 3.94
CA THR A 192 -22.92 3.92 4.69
C THR A 192 -21.74 3.39 3.88
N VAL A 193 -20.65 3.10 4.59
CA VAL A 193 -19.41 2.56 4.02
C VAL A 193 -19.03 1.31 4.80
N ASP A 194 -19.02 0.17 4.13
CA ASP A 194 -18.52 -1.09 4.68
C ASP A 194 -17.02 -1.21 4.37
N LEU A 195 -16.23 -1.35 5.43
CA LEU A 195 -14.81 -1.68 5.38
C LEU A 195 -14.68 -3.18 5.65
N ILE A 196 -14.24 -3.96 4.68
CA ILE A 196 -14.38 -5.43 4.68
C ILE A 196 -13.00 -6.08 4.59
N ASN A 197 -12.65 -6.87 5.60
CA ASN A 197 -11.49 -7.75 5.54
C ASN A 197 -11.97 -9.15 5.18
N ALA A 198 -11.90 -9.49 3.88
CA ALA A 198 -12.30 -10.81 3.38
C ALA A 198 -11.17 -11.86 3.46
N GLY A 199 -10.03 -11.51 4.06
CA GLY A 199 -8.81 -12.30 4.01
C GLY A 199 -7.91 -11.96 2.83
N THR A 200 -6.95 -12.83 2.57
CA THR A 200 -5.90 -12.64 1.56
C THR A 200 -6.47 -12.52 0.16
N ALA A 201 -6.12 -11.46 -0.57
CA ALA A 201 -6.31 -11.35 -2.01
C ALA A 201 -4.97 -11.11 -2.71
N GLN A 202 -4.46 -9.88 -2.75
CA GLN A 202 -3.08 -9.58 -3.16
C GLN A 202 -2.08 -9.81 -2.03
N SER A 203 -2.48 -9.55 -0.79
CA SER A 203 -1.67 -9.74 0.42
C SER A 203 -2.56 -10.10 1.62
N PRO A 204 -2.02 -10.60 2.75
CA PRO A 204 -2.83 -10.77 3.97
C PRO A 204 -3.34 -9.45 4.55
N ALA A 205 -2.83 -8.31 4.07
CA ALA A 205 -3.11 -6.96 4.54
C ALA A 205 -4.31 -6.30 3.83
N ASP A 206 -5.01 -6.99 2.93
CA ASP A 206 -6.04 -6.37 2.10
C ASP A 206 -7.31 -5.99 2.88
N LEU A 207 -7.88 -4.84 2.51
CA LEU A 207 -9.15 -4.33 3.00
C LEU A 207 -9.94 -3.71 1.84
N PHE A 208 -11.22 -4.03 1.73
CA PHE A 208 -12.10 -3.50 0.70
C PHE A 208 -13.00 -2.39 1.25
N VAL A 209 -13.32 -1.39 0.42
CA VAL A 209 -14.27 -0.31 0.76
C VAL A 209 -15.49 -0.41 -0.14
N TRP A 210 -16.64 -0.71 0.44
CA TRP A 210 -17.90 -0.90 -0.27
C TRP A 210 -18.97 0.08 0.17
N MET A 211 -19.60 0.76 -0.78
CA MET A 211 -20.75 1.63 -0.55
C MET A 211 -22.01 1.00 -1.17
N PRO A 212 -22.85 0.31 -0.38
CA PRO A 212 -24.01 -0.41 -0.92
C PRO A 212 -25.03 0.51 -1.60
N GLY A 213 -25.26 1.71 -1.06
CA GLY A 213 -26.23 2.66 -1.59
C GLY A 213 -25.84 3.24 -2.95
N SER A 214 -24.55 3.56 -3.14
CA SER A 214 -24.04 4.15 -4.39
C SER A 214 -23.52 3.11 -5.38
N LYS A 215 -23.36 1.86 -4.94
CA LYS A 215 -22.74 0.75 -5.68
C LYS A 215 -21.31 1.07 -6.12
N VAL A 216 -20.52 1.67 -5.23
CA VAL A 216 -19.12 2.02 -5.48
C VAL A 216 -18.21 1.16 -4.61
N PHE A 217 -17.15 0.63 -5.22
CA PHE A 217 -16.20 -0.28 -4.60
C PHE A 217 -14.77 0.20 -4.84
N TRP A 218 -13.97 0.36 -3.77
CA TRP A 218 -12.52 0.48 -3.89
C TRP A 218 -11.90 -0.85 -3.50
N ALA A 219 -11.08 -1.33 -4.43
CA ALA A 219 -10.61 -2.69 -4.44
C ALA A 219 -9.17 -2.85 -3.95
N GLY A 220 -8.41 -1.75 -3.86
CA GLY A 220 -6.97 -1.77 -3.58
C GLY A 220 -6.17 -2.56 -4.62
N ASN A 221 -4.98 -3.01 -4.22
CA ASN A 221 -4.11 -3.84 -5.07
C ASN A 221 -4.70 -5.19 -5.54
N PRO A 222 -5.69 -5.81 -4.87
CA PRO A 222 -6.40 -6.97 -5.42
C PRO A 222 -6.95 -6.77 -6.84
N PHE A 223 -7.35 -5.54 -7.20
CA PHE A 223 -7.73 -5.19 -8.56
C PHE A 223 -6.91 -3.99 -9.03
N ILE A 224 -5.77 -4.28 -9.64
CA ILE A 224 -4.76 -3.27 -10.01
C ILE A 224 -5.33 -2.28 -11.05
N ALA A 225 -5.86 -2.78 -12.16
CA ALA A 225 -6.48 -1.99 -13.22
C ALA A 225 -7.21 -2.91 -14.22
N GLU A 226 -7.84 -2.32 -15.23
CA GLU A 226 -8.39 -3.04 -16.38
C GLU A 226 -7.29 -3.74 -17.23
N SER A 227 -7.73 -4.59 -18.16
CA SER A 227 -6.88 -5.25 -19.16
C SER A 227 -6.01 -4.22 -19.90
N PRO A 228 -4.72 -4.50 -20.16
CA PRO A 228 -4.05 -5.81 -20.09
C PRO A 228 -3.40 -6.13 -18.75
N THR A 229 -3.76 -5.43 -17.68
CA THR A 229 -3.18 -5.65 -16.35
C THR A 229 -3.50 -7.04 -15.82
N ILE A 230 -2.51 -7.67 -15.20
CA ILE A 230 -2.65 -8.98 -14.54
C ILE A 230 -2.44 -8.83 -13.03
N PRO A 231 -3.09 -9.65 -12.19
CA PRO A 231 -2.82 -9.68 -10.75
C PRO A 231 -1.35 -9.98 -10.44
N TRP A 232 -0.83 -9.37 -9.36
CA TRP A 232 0.53 -9.60 -8.89
C TRP A 232 0.53 -10.58 -7.72
N LEU A 233 0.86 -11.84 -7.99
CA LEU A 233 0.89 -12.92 -7.01
C LEU A 233 2.24 -12.99 -6.29
N PHE A 234 2.59 -11.96 -5.51
CA PHE A 234 3.92 -11.85 -4.86
C PHE A 234 4.31 -13.08 -4.05
N ASP A 235 3.39 -13.58 -3.24
CA ASP A 235 3.63 -14.75 -2.37
C ASP A 235 3.12 -16.06 -2.99
N GLY A 236 2.59 -16.01 -4.22
CA GLY A 236 1.96 -17.16 -4.87
C GLY A 236 0.87 -17.81 -4.02
N PHE A 237 0.13 -17.01 -3.22
CA PHE A 237 -0.85 -17.50 -2.26
C PHE A 237 -1.94 -18.28 -3.00
N PHE A 238 -1.77 -19.60 -3.00
CA PHE A 238 -2.70 -20.54 -3.61
C PHE A 238 -3.49 -21.15 -2.46
N LEU A 239 -4.76 -20.76 -2.33
CA LEU A 239 -5.75 -21.72 -1.85
C LEU A 239 -5.91 -22.73 -2.99
N GLU A 240 -6.14 -24.01 -2.69
CA GLU A 240 -6.39 -25.02 -3.71
C GLU A 240 -7.29 -24.48 -4.83
N PRO A 241 -7.10 -24.91 -6.10
CA PRO A 241 -7.86 -24.33 -7.21
C PRO A 241 -9.33 -24.37 -6.83
N ALA A 242 -10.03 -23.23 -6.95
CA ALA A 242 -11.47 -23.25 -6.76
C ALA A 242 -12.05 -24.28 -7.73
N GLU A 243 -12.58 -25.38 -7.19
CA GLU A 243 -13.31 -26.40 -7.95
C GLU A 243 -14.53 -25.81 -8.67
#